data_AF-A0AAJ7N5A6-F1
#
_entry.id   AF-A0AAJ7N5A6-F1
#
_cell.length_a   1.000
_cell.length_b   1.000
_cell.length_c   1.000
_cell.angle_alpha   90.00
_cell.angle_beta   90.00
_cell.angle_gamma   90.00
#
_symmetry.space_group_name_H-M   'P 1'
#
loop_
_entity.id
_entity.type
_entity.pdbx_description
1 polymer ?
#
loop_
_entity_poly.entity_id
_entity_poly.type
_entity_poly.pdbx_seq_one_letter_code
_entity_poly.pdbx_strand_id
1 'polypeptide(L)'
;MDWRALSQVKEFGLVGLNCSCLANDYAKIFDAYWMVGENGKIPETWPDSFQTKINSTNPMNFAFMDNKYKTFVASSPPPFSPKGRTNDVDGILYCIERAEKFVYVALMDYFPLTIYSPKIKYVLRQLSLSGSIKLAIRRFADDVVYPLFQ
;
A
#
# COMPACT_ATOMS: atom_id res chain seq x y z
N MET A 1 7.92 17.73 -1.78
CA MET A 1 8.19 17.29 -0.39
C MET A 1 8.28 18.52 0.48
N ASP A 2 7.60 18.53 1.63
CA ASP A 2 7.78 19.56 2.67
C ASP A 2 9.14 19.32 3.36
N TRP A 3 9.91 20.36 3.64
CA TRP A 3 11.20 20.23 4.33
C TRP A 3 11.03 19.64 5.74
N ARG A 4 9.84 19.79 6.36
CA ARG A 4 9.49 19.12 7.62
C ARG A 4 9.53 17.60 7.53
N ALA A 5 9.30 17.03 6.34
CA ALA A 5 9.43 15.59 6.10
C ALA A 5 10.85 15.07 6.32
N LEU A 6 11.88 15.93 6.16
CA LEU A 6 13.28 15.56 6.29
C LEU A 6 13.81 15.58 7.72
N SER A 7 13.12 16.27 8.65
CA SER A 7 13.65 16.50 10.01
C SER A 7 12.66 16.25 11.14
N GLN A 8 11.35 16.36 10.90
CA GLN A 8 10.34 16.37 11.96
C GLN A 8 9.31 15.24 11.80
N VAL A 9 9.15 14.69 10.61
CA VAL A 9 8.23 13.58 10.34
C VAL A 9 9.02 12.29 10.20
N LYS A 10 8.51 11.22 10.82
CA LYS A 10 9.05 9.87 10.60
C LYS A 10 8.50 9.34 9.29
N GLU A 11 9.33 9.35 8.25
CA GLU A 11 9.04 8.72 6.97
C GLU A 11 9.90 7.46 6.78
N PHE A 12 9.38 6.48 6.05
CA PHE A 12 10.09 5.26 5.70
C PHE A 12 10.08 5.09 4.19
N GLY A 13 11.27 4.88 3.63
CA GLY A 13 11.46 4.64 2.20
C GLY A 13 12.28 3.38 1.96
N LEU A 14 12.04 2.73 0.82
CA LEU A 14 12.84 1.61 0.33
C LEU A 14 13.58 2.06 -0.93
N VAL A 15 14.86 1.67 -1.04
CA VAL A 15 15.68 1.92 -2.23
C VAL A 15 16.01 0.59 -2.88
N GLY A 16 15.51 0.39 -4.10
CA GLY A 16 15.86 -0.75 -4.95
C GLY A 16 16.93 -0.36 -5.96
N LEU A 17 18.05 -1.07 -5.96
CA LEU A 17 19.15 -0.83 -6.92
C LEU A 17 19.18 -1.94 -7.97
N ASN A 18 19.59 -1.59 -9.19
CA ASN A 18 19.78 -2.54 -10.30
C ASN A 18 18.54 -3.40 -10.65
N CYS A 19 17.35 -2.82 -10.55
CA CYS A 19 16.08 -3.51 -10.84
C CYS A 19 15.29 -2.75 -11.90
N SER A 20 15.66 -2.96 -13.17
CA SER A 20 15.01 -2.28 -14.31
C SER A 20 13.53 -2.64 -14.44
N CYS A 21 13.15 -3.87 -14.10
CA CYS A 21 11.76 -4.32 -14.16
C CYS A 21 10.86 -3.61 -13.16
N LEU A 22 11.34 -3.37 -11.92
CA LEU A 22 10.63 -2.59 -10.91
C LEU A 22 10.59 -1.11 -11.31
N ALA A 23 11.71 -0.56 -11.79
CA ALA A 23 11.78 0.82 -12.25
C ALA A 23 10.78 1.11 -13.39
N ASN A 24 10.69 0.22 -14.38
CA ASN A 24 9.74 0.34 -15.48
C ASN A 24 8.28 0.23 -15.02
N ASP A 25 8.01 -0.57 -13.99
CA ASP A 25 6.66 -0.69 -13.43
C ASP A 25 6.24 0.56 -12.63
N TYR A 26 7.18 1.19 -11.92
CA TYR A 26 6.97 2.49 -11.28
C TYR A 26 6.85 3.63 -12.29
N ALA A 27 7.65 3.62 -13.37
CA ALA A 27 7.60 4.64 -14.42
C ALA A 27 6.18 4.78 -14.97
N LYS A 28 5.47 3.67 -15.21
CA LYS A 28 4.06 3.69 -15.63
C LYS A 28 3.12 4.43 -14.68
N ILE A 29 3.38 4.37 -13.38
CA ILE A 29 2.60 5.09 -12.37
C ILE A 29 2.89 6.58 -12.51
N PHE A 30 4.16 6.98 -12.59
CA PHE A 30 4.53 8.37 -12.80
C PHE A 30 3.97 8.94 -14.10
N ASP A 31 4.06 8.20 -15.20
CA ASP A 31 3.54 8.62 -16.50
C ASP A 31 2.01 8.78 -16.47
N ALA A 32 1.30 7.91 -15.74
CA ALA A 32 -0.14 8.05 -15.55
C ALA A 32 -0.51 9.35 -14.82
N TYR A 33 0.20 9.68 -13.73
CA TYR A 33 0.00 10.96 -13.04
C TYR A 33 0.42 12.15 -13.90
N TRP A 34 1.51 12.02 -14.65
CA TRP A 34 2.01 13.07 -15.54
C TRP A 34 0.98 13.41 -16.61
N MET A 35 0.42 12.40 -17.28
CA MET A 35 -0.62 12.58 -18.28
C MET A 35 -1.88 13.27 -17.71
N VAL A 36 -2.30 12.90 -16.50
CA VAL A 36 -3.44 13.60 -15.85
C VAL A 36 -3.07 15.03 -15.48
N GLY A 37 -1.83 15.27 -15.06
CA GLY A 37 -1.31 16.62 -14.79
C GLY A 37 -1.33 17.52 -16.03
N GLU A 38 -0.95 17.00 -17.20
CA GLU A 38 -0.96 17.74 -18.46
C GLU A 38 -2.39 17.96 -19.00
N ASN A 39 -3.23 16.92 -18.99
CA ASN A 39 -4.58 16.99 -19.57
C ASN A 39 -5.62 17.58 -18.61
N GLY A 40 -5.31 17.67 -17.32
CA GLY A 40 -6.19 18.17 -16.26
C GLY A 40 -7.43 17.31 -16.00
N LYS A 41 -7.52 16.11 -16.61
CA LYS A 41 -8.66 15.19 -16.50
C LYS A 41 -8.18 13.74 -16.51
N ILE A 42 -8.90 12.90 -15.76
CA ILE A 42 -8.70 11.45 -15.77
C ILE A 42 -9.39 10.90 -17.03
N PRO A 43 -8.71 10.12 -17.87
CA PRO A 43 -9.36 9.52 -19.02
C PRO A 43 -10.39 8.46 -18.60
N GLU A 44 -11.44 8.27 -19.38
CA GLU A 44 -12.40 7.18 -19.15
C GLU A 44 -11.75 5.80 -19.29
N THR A 45 -10.77 5.69 -20.18
CA THR A 45 -9.99 4.47 -20.41
C THR A 45 -8.49 4.80 -20.44
N TRP A 46 -7.72 4.06 -19.64
CA TRP A 46 -6.26 4.20 -19.61
C TRP A 46 -5.63 3.54 -20.84
N PRO A 47 -4.66 4.20 -21.50
CA PRO A 47 -3.87 3.59 -22.56
C PRO A 47 -3.21 2.26 -22.13
N ASP A 48 -3.10 1.32 -23.07
CA ASP A 48 -2.51 -0.01 -22.82
C ASP A 48 -1.03 0.08 -22.38
N SER A 49 -0.33 1.17 -22.72
CA SER A 49 1.06 1.43 -22.31
C SER A 49 1.24 1.47 -20.79
N PHE A 50 0.23 1.94 -20.05
CA PHE A 50 0.28 2.08 -18.59
C PHE A 50 -0.18 0.82 -17.85
N GLN A 51 -0.69 -0.19 -18.57
CA GLN A 51 -1.12 -1.44 -17.94
C GLN A 51 0.06 -2.23 -17.40
N THR A 52 -0.18 -2.98 -16.32
CA THR A 52 0.82 -3.88 -15.73
C THR A 52 0.29 -5.30 -15.63
N LYS A 53 1.21 -6.27 -15.75
CA LYS A 53 0.94 -7.69 -15.48
C LYS A 53 1.30 -8.07 -14.04
N ILE A 54 1.88 -7.14 -13.28
CA ILE A 54 2.40 -7.35 -11.93
C ILE A 54 1.31 -6.96 -10.93
N ASN A 55 0.85 -7.94 -10.15
CA ASN A 55 -0.22 -7.76 -9.18
C ASN A 55 -0.11 -8.80 -8.05
N SER A 56 -1.05 -8.79 -7.12
CA SER A 56 -1.08 -9.70 -5.97
C SER A 56 -1.14 -11.18 -6.34
N THR A 57 -1.70 -11.54 -7.50
CA THR A 57 -1.76 -12.94 -7.98
C THR A 57 -0.52 -13.33 -8.79
N ASN A 58 0.08 -12.37 -9.50
CA ASN A 58 1.30 -12.52 -10.29
C ASN A 58 2.37 -11.49 -9.85
N PRO A 59 3.00 -11.70 -8.68
CA PRO A 59 4.02 -10.79 -8.17
C PRO A 59 5.34 -10.97 -8.93
N MET A 60 6.12 -9.90 -8.99
CA MET A 60 7.46 -9.89 -9.56
C MET A 60 8.48 -10.50 -8.60
N ASN A 61 9.45 -11.22 -9.15
CA ASN A 61 10.61 -11.67 -8.38
C ASN A 61 11.61 -10.53 -8.23
N PHE A 62 11.95 -10.20 -6.99
CA PHE A 62 12.88 -9.14 -6.63
C PHE A 62 13.97 -9.74 -5.72
N ALA A 63 15.23 -9.36 -5.93
CA ALA A 63 16.33 -9.83 -5.09
C ALA A 63 16.96 -8.64 -4.37
N PHE A 64 17.14 -8.77 -3.06
CA PHE A 64 17.78 -7.75 -2.23
C PHE A 64 18.64 -8.40 -1.15
N MET A 65 19.92 -7.99 -1.04
CA MET A 65 20.89 -8.56 -0.10
C MET A 65 20.86 -10.10 -0.10
N ASP A 66 21.01 -10.70 -1.30
CA ASP A 66 20.98 -12.15 -1.56
C ASP A 66 19.67 -12.89 -1.25
N ASN A 67 18.66 -12.20 -0.75
CA ASN A 67 17.34 -12.77 -0.49
C ASN A 67 16.40 -12.54 -1.68
N LYS A 68 15.58 -13.54 -1.98
CA LYS A 68 14.56 -13.47 -3.05
C LYS A 68 13.20 -13.18 -2.43
N TYR A 69 12.55 -12.15 -2.93
CA TYR A 69 11.25 -11.67 -2.51
C TYR A 69 10.28 -11.69 -3.69
N LYS A 70 9.00 -11.79 -3.38
CA LYS A 70 7.91 -11.54 -4.32
C LYS A 70 7.34 -10.17 -4.00
N THR A 71 7.33 -9.26 -4.98
CA THR A 71 6.88 -7.88 -4.79
C THR A 71 5.87 -7.49 -5.86
N PHE A 72 4.95 -6.62 -5.48
CA PHE A 72 4.05 -5.92 -6.38
C PHE A 72 3.77 -4.54 -5.81
N VAL A 73 3.45 -3.59 -6.68
CA VAL A 73 3.07 -2.24 -6.27
C VAL A 73 1.56 -2.14 -6.39
N ALA A 74 0.89 -1.76 -5.31
CA ALA A 74 -0.53 -1.42 -5.32
C ALA A 74 -0.71 0.09 -5.56
N SER A 75 -1.87 0.51 -6.06
CA SER A 75 -2.13 1.91 -6.39
C SER A 75 -3.55 2.33 -6.06
N SER A 76 -3.69 3.59 -5.67
CA SER A 76 -4.95 4.25 -5.35
C SER A 76 -4.89 5.75 -5.66
N PRO A 77 -6.04 6.42 -5.80
CA PRO A 77 -7.40 5.86 -5.81
C PRO A 77 -7.72 5.09 -7.12
N PRO A 78 -8.74 4.22 -7.15
CA PRO A 78 -9.03 3.36 -8.32
C PRO A 78 -9.14 4.07 -9.68
N PRO A 79 -9.67 5.30 -9.79
CA PRO A 79 -9.69 6.04 -11.06
C PRO A 79 -8.29 6.35 -11.61
N PHE A 80 -7.29 6.45 -10.73
CA PHE A 80 -5.88 6.71 -11.07
C PHE A 80 -5.06 5.44 -11.29
N SER A 81 -5.69 4.26 -11.21
CA SER A 81 -5.02 2.97 -11.34
C SER A 81 -5.30 2.36 -12.71
N PRO A 82 -4.30 2.28 -13.62
CA PRO A 82 -4.44 1.56 -14.88
C PRO A 82 -4.77 0.08 -14.68
N LYS A 83 -5.34 -0.54 -15.72
CA LYS A 83 -5.78 -1.94 -15.69
C LYS A 83 -4.63 -2.89 -15.32
N GLY A 84 -4.97 -3.90 -14.51
CA GLY A 84 -4.08 -4.98 -14.10
C GLY A 84 -3.35 -4.74 -12.77
N ARG A 85 -3.36 -3.51 -12.26
CA ARG A 85 -2.78 -3.12 -10.97
C ARG A 85 -3.69 -3.54 -9.80
N THR A 86 -3.09 -3.98 -8.69
CA THR A 86 -3.83 -4.27 -7.45
C THR A 86 -4.23 -2.96 -6.75
N ASN A 87 -5.47 -2.90 -6.25
CA ASN A 87 -5.96 -1.82 -5.41
C ASN A 87 -5.21 -1.79 -4.06
N ASP A 88 -4.95 -0.61 -3.51
CA ASP A 88 -4.23 -0.48 -2.23
C ASP A 88 -4.91 -1.23 -1.08
N VAL A 89 -6.24 -1.13 -0.97
CA VAL A 89 -7.03 -1.84 0.04
C VAL A 89 -6.87 -3.35 -0.11
N ASP A 90 -6.99 -3.87 -1.33
CA ASP A 90 -6.84 -5.30 -1.61
C ASP A 90 -5.40 -5.77 -1.34
N GLY A 91 -4.40 -4.91 -1.60
CA GLY A 91 -3.00 -5.17 -1.29
C GLY A 91 -2.74 -5.26 0.22
N ILE A 92 -3.33 -4.37 1.01
CA ILE A 92 -3.23 -4.40 2.48
C ILE A 92 -3.91 -5.66 3.03
N LEU A 93 -5.13 -5.97 2.57
CA LEU A 93 -5.85 -7.17 2.96
C LEU A 93 -5.06 -8.44 2.61
N TYR A 94 -4.49 -8.49 1.40
CA TYR A 94 -3.62 -9.59 0.96
C TYR A 94 -2.44 -9.83 1.91
N CYS A 95 -1.78 -8.75 2.36
CA CYS A 95 -0.65 -8.84 3.29
C CYS A 95 -1.09 -9.34 4.68
N ILE A 96 -2.25 -8.89 5.16
CA ILE A 96 -2.79 -9.30 6.45
C ILE A 96 -3.21 -10.78 6.42
N GLU A 97 -3.95 -11.20 5.39
CA GLU A 97 -4.45 -12.57 5.24
C GLU A 97 -3.34 -13.62 5.15
N ARG A 98 -2.18 -13.23 4.61
CA ARG A 98 -1.00 -14.11 4.46
C ARG A 98 -0.03 -14.07 5.63
N ALA A 99 -0.25 -13.21 6.63
CA ALA A 99 0.62 -13.13 7.79
C ALA A 99 0.41 -14.34 8.71
N GLU A 100 1.49 -15.05 9.07
CA GLU A 100 1.38 -16.25 9.89
C GLU A 100 1.57 -16.01 11.40
N LYS A 101 2.29 -14.93 11.78
CA LYS A 101 2.72 -14.71 13.17
C LYS A 101 2.31 -13.34 13.70
N PHE A 102 2.74 -12.29 13.01
CA PHE A 102 2.57 -10.92 13.45
C PHE A 102 2.30 -9.98 12.27
N VAL A 103 1.52 -8.93 12.54
CA VAL A 103 1.34 -7.79 11.64
C VAL A 103 1.69 -6.52 12.40
N TYR A 104 2.68 -5.80 11.89
CA TYR A 104 3.05 -4.46 12.36
C TYR A 104 2.49 -3.42 11.41
N VAL A 105 1.64 -2.55 11.93
CA VAL A 105 1.03 -1.46 11.17
C VAL A 105 1.54 -0.14 11.71
N ALA A 106 2.19 0.65 10.86
CA ALA A 106 2.64 1.99 11.18
C ALA A 106 1.96 2.99 10.24
N LEU A 107 1.16 3.91 10.81
CA LEU A 107 0.33 4.86 10.07
C LEU A 107 0.45 6.27 10.66
N MET A 108 0.18 7.29 9.84
CA MET A 108 0.11 8.68 10.33
C MET A 108 -1.10 8.88 11.23
N ASP A 109 -2.26 8.40 10.78
CA ASP A 109 -3.51 8.43 11.51
C ASP A 109 -4.23 7.09 11.38
N TYR A 110 -4.77 6.60 12.50
CA TYR A 110 -5.65 5.44 12.52
C TYR A 110 -6.98 5.88 13.12
N PHE A 111 -7.99 6.01 12.26
CA PHE A 111 -9.35 6.30 12.69
C PHE A 111 -10.26 5.12 12.31
N PRO A 112 -10.94 4.48 13.27
CA PRO A 112 -11.98 3.51 12.97
C PRO A 112 -13.23 4.26 12.47
N LEU A 113 -13.21 4.73 11.22
CA LEU A 113 -14.31 5.51 10.65
C LEU A 113 -15.30 4.60 9.92
N THR A 114 -16.49 4.45 10.51
CA THR A 114 -17.72 4.13 9.77
C THR A 114 -18.58 5.39 9.73
N ILE A 115 -18.27 6.34 8.83
CA ILE A 115 -19.09 7.56 8.70
C ILE A 115 -20.40 7.28 7.92
N TYR A 116 -20.44 6.25 7.06
CA TYR A 116 -21.55 6.03 6.14
C TYR A 116 -22.13 4.61 6.10
N SER A 117 -21.89 3.75 7.11
CA SER A 117 -22.49 2.41 7.17
C SER A 117 -23.11 2.10 8.53
N PRO A 118 -24.36 1.62 8.59
CA PRO A 118 -24.98 1.17 9.84
C PRO A 118 -24.42 -0.18 10.32
N LYS A 119 -23.72 -0.93 9.45
CA LYS A 119 -23.10 -2.21 9.82
C LYS A 119 -21.60 -2.02 9.99
N ILE A 120 -21.18 -2.18 11.23
CA ILE A 120 -19.78 -2.22 11.62
C ILE A 120 -19.09 -3.43 10.96
N LYS A 121 -18.12 -3.17 10.08
CA LYS A 121 -17.22 -4.19 9.53
C LYS A 121 -15.79 -3.87 9.96
N TYR A 122 -15.27 -4.61 10.93
CA TYR A 122 -13.89 -4.47 11.39
C TYR A 122 -13.07 -5.69 10.97
N VAL A 123 -12.45 -5.65 9.78
CA VAL A 123 -11.63 -6.78 9.29
C VAL A 123 -10.43 -7.03 10.21
N LEU A 124 -9.72 -5.97 10.61
CA LEU A 124 -8.57 -6.08 11.53
C LEU A 124 -8.96 -6.55 12.95
N ARG A 125 -10.16 -6.16 13.44
CA ARG A 125 -10.67 -6.62 14.74
C ARG A 125 -11.04 -8.11 14.70
N GLN A 126 -11.71 -8.56 13.64
CA GLN A 126 -12.09 -9.97 13.50
C GLN A 126 -10.88 -10.89 13.48
N LEU A 127 -9.80 -10.49 12.81
CA LEU A 127 -8.58 -11.29 12.73
C LEU A 127 -7.83 -11.35 14.06
N SER A 128 -7.73 -10.23 14.80
CA SER A 128 -7.14 -10.23 16.16
C SER A 128 -7.96 -11.07 17.15
N LEU A 129 -9.29 -11.02 17.08
CA LEU A 129 -10.19 -11.80 17.95
C LEU A 129 -10.15 -13.31 17.65
N SER A 130 -9.77 -13.72 16.44
CA SER A 130 -9.61 -15.14 16.09
C SER A 130 -8.40 -15.81 16.76
N GLY A 131 -7.54 -15.04 17.44
CA GLY A 131 -6.34 -15.54 18.13
C GLY A 131 -5.22 -16.06 17.22
N SER A 132 -5.43 -16.04 15.90
CA SER A 132 -4.52 -16.64 14.92
C SER A 132 -3.28 -15.78 14.63
N ILE A 133 -3.37 -14.46 14.82
CA ILE A 133 -2.32 -13.50 14.46
C ILE A 133 -2.23 -12.41 15.54
N LYS A 134 -1.01 -12.04 15.96
CA LYS A 134 -0.78 -10.89 16.85
C LYS A 134 -0.71 -9.60 16.03
N LEU A 135 -1.59 -8.64 16.33
CA LEU A 135 -1.65 -7.33 15.65
C LEU A 135 -1.11 -6.22 16.56
N ALA A 136 -0.14 -5.45 16.07
CA ALA A 136 0.39 -4.27 16.74
C ALA A 136 0.25 -3.04 15.83
N ILE A 137 -0.45 -2.00 16.31
CA ILE A 137 -0.65 -0.74 15.59
C ILE A 137 0.12 0.36 16.32
N ARG A 138 0.98 1.07 15.59
CA ARG A 138 1.76 2.20 16.09
C ARG A 138 1.48 3.43 15.23
N ARG A 139 1.28 4.58 15.88
CA ARG A 139 1.14 5.85 15.18
C ARG A 139 2.48 6.55 15.07
N PHE A 140 2.78 7.08 13.88
CA PHE A 140 4.07 7.74 13.60
C PHE A 140 4.24 9.06 14.35
N ALA A 141 3.16 9.77 14.67
CA ALA A 141 3.20 11.07 15.31
C ALA A 141 3.84 11.05 16.71
N ASP A 142 3.50 10.04 17.54
CA ASP A 142 3.74 10.14 18.99
C ASP A 142 4.45 8.91 19.60
N ASP A 143 4.90 7.95 18.78
CA ASP A 143 5.44 6.65 19.22
C ASP A 143 4.50 5.79 20.12
N VAL A 144 3.27 6.27 20.37
CA VAL A 144 2.24 5.60 21.17
C VAL A 144 1.74 4.35 20.44
N VAL A 145 1.83 3.22 21.13
CA VAL A 145 1.16 1.98 20.75
C VAL A 145 -0.26 2.06 21.28
N TYR A 146 -1.24 2.08 20.39
CA TYR A 146 -2.64 2.07 20.82
C TYR A 146 -3.03 0.65 21.21
N PRO A 147 -3.40 0.39 22.48
CA PRO A 147 -3.96 -0.89 22.85
C PRO A 147 -5.29 -1.07 22.10
N LEU A 148 -5.44 -2.18 21.39
CA LEU A 148 -6.68 -2.56 20.69
C LEU A 148 -7.83 -2.95 21.64
N PHE A 149 -7.66 -2.76 22.95
CA PHE A 149 -8.55 -3.22 24.00
C PHE A 149 -8.75 -2.13 25.05
N GLN A 150 -9.93 -1.51 25.01
CA GLN A 150 -10.67 -1.08 26.19
C GLN A 150 -12.15 -1.42 25.96
#